data_AF-A0A2B4R729-F1
#
_entry.id   AF-A0A2B4R729-F1
#
_cell.length_a   1.000
_cell.length_b   1.000
_cell.length_c   1.000
_cell.angle_alpha   90.00
_cell.angle_beta   90.00
_cell.angle_gamma   90.00
#
_symmetry.space_group_name_H-M   'P 1'
#
loop_
_entity.id
_entity.type
_entity.pdbx_description
1 polymer ?
#
loop_
_entity_poly.entity_id
_entity_poly.type
_entity_poly.pdbx_seq_one_letter_code
_entity_poly.pdbx_strand_id
1 'polypeptide(L)'
;MKMANESFTSRLIININDLLRVHRVEKQRVEFKASWNTGGTSFQILHSITAFGNDFLNDNGGYIIIGIEDEPSEDGQVQVCGVPSQDLDNIQRQINGLCKGNIKPPYYPILSPEIYNEKHVLVIWATASENGPHECRKSDRGEFQFYIRRGPQTLMASPGERTQLLLQHNKTPFDDRMAGHIVQSRKYLFNPITEIYLVIQSTQEHIQCNPREIHSIFLGQARPNLACRGLGIETIT
;
A
#
# COMPACT_ATOMS: atom_id res chain seq x y z
N MET A 1 -11.56 -4.54 -45.73
CA MET A 1 -11.17 -3.63 -44.62
C MET A 1 -10.66 -4.53 -43.50
N LYS A 2 -9.34 -4.55 -43.25
CA LYS A 2 -8.75 -5.40 -42.19
C LYS A 2 -9.04 -4.74 -40.84
N MET A 3 -9.91 -5.36 -40.04
CA MET A 3 -9.99 -5.06 -38.61
C MET A 3 -8.67 -5.51 -38.01
N ALA A 4 -7.84 -4.55 -37.57
CA ALA A 4 -6.66 -4.88 -36.78
C ALA A 4 -7.17 -5.50 -35.47
N ASN A 5 -6.83 -6.76 -35.26
CA ASN A 5 -7.13 -7.48 -34.03
C ASN A 5 -6.15 -6.98 -32.96
N GLU A 6 -6.44 -5.82 -32.37
CA GLU A 6 -5.76 -5.34 -31.17
C GLU A 6 -6.23 -6.21 -30.00
N SER A 7 -5.45 -7.26 -29.70
CA SER A 7 -5.64 -8.11 -28.54
C SER A 7 -5.21 -7.35 -27.28
N PHE A 8 -6.13 -6.59 -26.68
CA PHE A 8 -5.93 -6.11 -25.31
C PHE A 8 -6.05 -7.30 -24.36
N THR A 9 -4.94 -7.71 -23.74
CA THR A 9 -4.98 -8.72 -22.68
C THR A 9 -5.53 -8.07 -21.42
N SER A 10 -6.71 -8.52 -20.99
CA SER A 10 -7.35 -8.05 -19.75
C SER A 10 -6.42 -8.22 -18.54
N ARG A 11 -6.38 -7.21 -17.67
CA ARG A 11 -5.62 -7.21 -16.40
C ARG A 11 -6.51 -7.36 -15.17
N LEU A 12 -7.80 -7.60 -15.37
CA LEU A 12 -8.77 -7.68 -14.29
C LEU A 12 -8.88 -9.11 -13.76
N ILE A 13 -9.00 -9.25 -12.43
CA ILE A 13 -9.33 -10.54 -11.80
C ILE A 13 -10.81 -10.90 -12.01
N ILE A 14 -11.67 -9.88 -12.08
CA ILE A 14 -13.12 -10.02 -12.29
C ILE A 14 -13.46 -9.60 -13.71
N ASN A 15 -14.33 -10.35 -14.39
CA ASN A 15 -14.77 -10.00 -15.74
C ASN A 15 -15.57 -8.69 -15.74
N ILE A 16 -15.42 -7.88 -16.78
CA ILE A 16 -16.15 -6.60 -16.88
C ILE A 16 -17.68 -6.76 -16.83
N ASN A 17 -18.22 -7.83 -17.40
CA ASN A 17 -19.66 -8.11 -17.34
C ASN A 17 -20.14 -8.31 -15.90
N ASP A 18 -19.32 -8.95 -15.07
CA ASP A 18 -19.62 -9.18 -13.66
C ASP A 18 -19.45 -7.89 -12.87
N LEU A 19 -18.44 -7.06 -13.16
CA LEU A 19 -18.29 -5.73 -12.54
C LEU A 19 -19.52 -4.85 -12.74
N LEU A 20 -20.08 -4.84 -13.95
CA LEU A 20 -21.30 -4.07 -14.27
C LEU A 20 -22.55 -4.63 -13.58
N ARG A 21 -22.61 -5.93 -13.34
CA ARG A 21 -23.68 -6.55 -12.53
C ARG A 21 -23.50 -6.23 -11.05
N VAL A 22 -22.28 -6.33 -10.53
CA VAL A 22 -21.92 -6.04 -9.13
C VAL A 22 -22.25 -4.59 -8.79
N HIS A 23 -22.03 -3.64 -9.70
CA HIS A 23 -22.40 -2.24 -9.47
C HIS A 23 -23.89 -2.06 -9.08
N ARG A 24 -24.80 -2.92 -9.56
CA ARG A 24 -26.23 -2.85 -9.17
C ARG A 24 -26.46 -3.12 -7.68
N VAL A 25 -25.55 -3.86 -7.05
CA VAL A 25 -25.65 -4.32 -5.65
C VAL A 25 -24.66 -3.57 -4.75
N GLU A 26 -23.45 -3.29 -5.24
CA GLU A 26 -22.32 -2.68 -4.51
C GLU A 26 -21.85 -1.37 -5.15
N LYS A 27 -22.73 -0.36 -5.19
CA LYS A 27 -22.41 0.96 -5.78
C LYS A 27 -21.20 1.67 -5.16
N GLN A 28 -20.79 1.28 -3.95
CA GLN A 28 -19.64 1.90 -3.28
C GLN A 28 -18.28 1.48 -3.86
N ARG A 29 -18.21 0.34 -4.55
CA ARG A 29 -16.95 -0.24 -5.07
C ARG A 29 -16.74 -0.03 -6.55
N VAL A 30 -17.76 0.45 -7.27
CA VAL A 30 -17.71 0.68 -8.72
C VAL A 30 -18.25 2.07 -9.03
N GLU A 31 -17.46 2.91 -9.68
CA GLU A 31 -17.87 4.23 -10.18
C GLU A 31 -17.85 4.25 -11.71
N PHE A 32 -18.85 4.90 -12.31
CA PHE A 32 -18.91 5.11 -13.75
C PHE A 32 -18.57 6.55 -14.13
N LYS A 33 -17.89 6.71 -15.25
CA LYS A 33 -17.60 8.00 -15.89
C LYS A 33 -17.83 7.91 -17.38
N ALA A 34 -18.65 8.81 -17.92
CA ALA A 34 -18.94 8.84 -19.35
C ALA A 34 -17.69 9.07 -20.19
N SER A 35 -16.80 9.96 -19.73
CA SER A 35 -15.59 10.38 -20.46
C SER A 35 -14.41 10.63 -19.51
N TRP A 36 -13.20 10.64 -20.08
CA TRP A 36 -11.96 10.88 -19.33
C TRP A 36 -11.77 12.36 -18.93
N ASN A 37 -11.94 13.31 -19.86
CA ASN A 37 -11.45 14.68 -19.68
C ASN A 37 -12.44 15.79 -20.10
N THR A 38 -13.73 15.63 -19.83
CA THR A 38 -14.71 16.72 -19.98
C THR A 38 -14.84 17.48 -18.66
N GLY A 39 -14.62 18.79 -18.63
CA GLY A 39 -15.05 19.64 -17.50
C GLY A 39 -14.44 19.34 -16.12
N GLY A 40 -13.21 18.81 -16.04
CA GLY A 40 -12.53 18.52 -14.76
C GLY A 40 -12.70 17.09 -14.24
N THR A 41 -13.31 16.19 -15.02
CA THR A 41 -13.47 14.76 -14.68
C THR A 41 -12.14 14.08 -14.33
N SER A 42 -11.03 14.48 -14.93
CA SER A 42 -9.70 13.93 -14.63
C SER A 42 -9.33 14.05 -13.15
N PHE A 43 -9.57 15.20 -12.50
CA PHE A 43 -9.33 15.36 -11.07
C PHE A 43 -10.32 14.56 -10.21
N GLN A 44 -11.59 14.47 -10.62
CA GLN A 44 -12.55 13.61 -9.93
C GLN A 44 -12.10 12.15 -9.92
N ILE A 45 -11.58 11.66 -11.07
CA ILE A 45 -11.03 10.31 -11.18
C ILE A 45 -9.81 10.15 -10.27
N LEU A 46 -8.89 11.12 -10.21
CA LEU A 46 -7.75 11.06 -9.28
C LEU A 46 -8.18 11.04 -7.81
N HIS A 47 -9.21 11.79 -7.44
CA HIS A 47 -9.78 11.77 -6.09
C HIS A 47 -10.36 10.39 -5.78
N SER A 48 -11.09 9.80 -6.74
CA SER A 48 -11.64 8.45 -6.58
C SER A 48 -10.58 7.37 -6.51
N ILE A 49 -9.54 7.43 -7.34
CA ILE A 49 -8.36 6.55 -7.28
C ILE A 49 -7.73 6.63 -5.89
N THR A 50 -7.54 7.84 -5.38
CA THR A 50 -6.95 8.08 -4.06
C THR A 50 -7.83 7.54 -2.94
N ALA A 51 -9.15 7.75 -3.03
CA ALA A 51 -10.12 7.26 -2.06
C ALA A 51 -10.20 5.73 -2.02
N PHE A 52 -10.18 5.07 -3.17
CA PHE A 52 -10.11 3.60 -3.25
C PHE A 52 -8.78 3.07 -2.74
N GLY A 53 -7.65 3.71 -3.09
CA GLY A 53 -6.34 3.33 -2.58
C GLY A 53 -6.21 3.46 -1.06
N ASN A 54 -6.85 4.47 -0.47
CA ASN A 54 -6.90 4.68 0.99
C ASN A 54 -7.80 3.70 1.73
N ASP A 55 -8.70 3.01 1.03
CA ASP A 55 -9.54 1.93 1.53
C ASP A 55 -10.12 2.14 2.95
N PHE A 56 -10.69 3.34 3.19
CA PHE A 56 -11.07 3.79 4.54
C PHE A 56 -12.00 2.83 5.31
N LEU A 57 -12.89 2.16 4.58
CA LEU A 57 -13.86 1.19 5.12
C LEU A 57 -13.35 -0.26 5.06
N ASN A 58 -12.15 -0.52 4.53
CA ASN A 58 -11.57 -1.84 4.28
C ASN A 58 -12.41 -2.69 3.31
N ASP A 59 -12.85 -2.08 2.20
CA ASP A 59 -13.59 -2.73 1.11
C ASP A 59 -12.66 -3.30 0.03
N ASN A 60 -11.35 -3.27 0.30
CA ASN A 60 -10.28 -3.80 -0.54
C ASN A 60 -10.12 -3.03 -1.88
N GLY A 61 -10.40 -1.72 -1.86
CA GLY A 61 -10.32 -0.84 -3.02
C GLY A 61 -11.58 -0.82 -3.90
N GLY A 62 -11.43 -0.52 -5.19
CA GLY A 62 -12.55 -0.43 -6.12
C GLY A 62 -12.18 -0.19 -7.58
N TYR A 63 -13.20 -0.01 -8.40
CA TYR A 63 -13.13 0.11 -9.86
C TYR A 63 -13.74 1.42 -10.33
N ILE A 64 -13.11 2.06 -11.30
CA ILE A 64 -13.67 3.18 -12.06
C ILE A 64 -13.74 2.75 -13.52
N ILE A 65 -14.90 2.86 -14.15
CA ILE A 65 -15.07 2.50 -15.56
C ILE A 65 -15.35 3.75 -16.38
N ILE A 66 -14.44 4.06 -17.28
CA ILE A 66 -14.56 5.18 -18.22
C ILE A 66 -15.20 4.69 -19.53
N GLY A 67 -16.16 5.44 -20.04
CA GLY A 67 -16.95 5.13 -21.24
C GLY A 67 -18.36 4.65 -20.91
N ILE A 68 -18.84 4.88 -19.68
CA ILE A 68 -20.16 4.45 -19.20
C ILE A 68 -20.80 5.59 -18.40
N GLU A 69 -22.07 5.90 -18.66
CA GLU A 69 -22.81 6.88 -17.87
C GLU A 69 -23.12 6.35 -16.46
N ASP A 70 -23.11 7.26 -15.47
CA ASP A 70 -23.48 6.94 -14.09
C ASP A 70 -24.99 6.74 -13.94
N GLU A 71 -25.77 7.52 -14.69
CA GLU A 71 -27.23 7.37 -14.75
C GLU A 71 -27.61 6.29 -15.76
N PRO A 72 -28.50 5.35 -15.37
CA PRO A 72 -29.02 4.36 -16.31
C PRO A 72 -29.92 5.02 -17.35
N SER A 73 -30.17 4.31 -18.45
CA SER A 73 -31.21 4.68 -19.41
C SER A 73 -32.60 4.67 -18.77
N GLU A 74 -33.57 5.27 -19.46
CA GLU A 74 -34.99 5.22 -19.07
C GLU A 74 -35.48 3.78 -18.85
N ASP A 75 -34.91 2.81 -19.58
CA ASP A 75 -35.19 1.38 -19.46
C ASP A 75 -34.39 0.66 -18.35
N GLY A 76 -33.61 1.40 -17.54
CA GLY A 76 -32.79 0.85 -16.45
C GLY A 76 -31.52 0.13 -16.91
N GLN A 77 -31.09 0.33 -18.16
CA GLN A 77 -29.87 -0.28 -18.70
C GLN A 77 -28.66 0.66 -18.59
N VAL A 78 -27.47 0.07 -18.49
CA VAL A 78 -26.21 0.83 -18.48
C VAL A 78 -26.00 1.46 -19.85
N GLN A 79 -25.80 2.78 -19.91
CA GLN A 79 -25.51 3.47 -21.16
C GLN A 79 -24.00 3.47 -21.42
N VAL A 80 -23.59 2.83 -22.52
CA VAL A 80 -22.17 2.73 -22.90
C VAL A 80 -21.85 3.81 -23.92
N CYS A 81 -21.13 4.84 -23.51
CA CYS A 81 -20.63 5.90 -24.40
C CYS A 81 -19.47 5.38 -25.24
N GLY A 82 -18.60 4.58 -24.61
CA GLY A 82 -17.38 4.06 -25.18
C GLY A 82 -16.23 5.07 -25.18
N VAL A 83 -15.03 4.58 -25.42
CA VAL A 83 -13.80 5.34 -25.61
C VAL A 83 -13.25 4.97 -26.99
N PRO A 84 -12.83 5.93 -27.84
CA PRO A 84 -12.20 5.58 -29.10
C PRO A 84 -10.92 4.77 -28.88
N SER A 85 -10.71 3.69 -29.64
CA SER A 85 -9.58 2.78 -29.42
C SER A 85 -8.23 3.50 -29.53
N GLN A 86 -8.10 4.43 -30.47
CA GLN A 86 -6.90 5.23 -30.67
C GLN A 86 -6.54 6.13 -29.46
N ASP A 87 -7.51 6.43 -28.59
CA ASP A 87 -7.32 7.31 -27.43
C ASP A 87 -6.93 6.53 -26.17
N LEU A 88 -7.16 5.21 -26.12
CA LEU A 88 -6.94 4.38 -24.93
C LEU A 88 -5.50 4.49 -24.40
N ASP A 89 -4.51 4.38 -25.28
CA ASP A 89 -3.10 4.46 -24.90
C ASP A 89 -2.71 5.84 -24.40
N ASN A 90 -3.27 6.88 -25.01
CA ASN A 90 -3.04 8.26 -24.59
C ASN A 90 -3.66 8.52 -23.21
N ILE A 91 -4.91 8.09 -22.99
CA ILE A 91 -5.60 8.22 -21.71
C ILE A 91 -4.84 7.48 -20.60
N GLN A 92 -4.38 6.25 -20.85
CA GLN A 92 -3.58 5.50 -19.88
C GLN A 92 -2.28 6.22 -19.48
N ARG A 93 -1.55 6.78 -20.46
CA ARG A 93 -0.35 7.58 -20.18
C ARG A 93 -0.68 8.84 -19.37
N GLN A 94 -1.77 9.52 -19.69
CA GLN A 94 -2.22 10.71 -18.96
C GLN A 94 -2.59 10.38 -17.52
N ILE A 95 -3.35 9.31 -17.28
CA ILE A 95 -3.70 8.84 -15.92
C ILE A 95 -2.42 8.61 -15.11
N ASN A 96 -1.48 7.84 -15.64
CA ASN A 96 -0.22 7.55 -14.94
C ASN A 96 0.60 8.82 -14.66
N GLY A 97 0.69 9.74 -15.62
CA GLY A 97 1.37 11.01 -15.44
C GLY A 97 0.71 11.89 -14.38
N LEU A 98 -0.62 11.94 -14.36
CA LEU A 98 -1.38 12.68 -13.37
C LEU A 98 -1.26 12.06 -11.98
N CYS A 99 -1.38 10.74 -11.83
CA CYS A 99 -1.17 10.05 -10.56
C CYS A 99 0.22 10.37 -9.99
N LYS A 100 1.26 10.27 -10.82
CA LYS A 100 2.65 10.57 -10.43
C LYS A 100 2.83 12.00 -9.89
N GLY A 101 2.21 12.99 -10.52
CA GLY A 101 2.37 14.40 -10.15
C GLY A 101 1.43 14.89 -9.05
N ASN A 102 0.30 14.21 -8.84
CA ASN A 102 -0.80 14.71 -8.03
C ASN A 102 -1.16 13.83 -6.83
N ILE A 103 -0.60 12.63 -6.67
CA ILE A 103 -0.85 11.73 -5.53
C ILE A 103 0.44 11.48 -4.74
N LYS A 104 0.39 11.64 -3.41
CA LYS A 104 1.53 11.41 -2.50
C LYS A 104 1.10 10.70 -1.20
N PRO A 105 1.85 9.70 -0.69
CA PRO A 105 2.92 8.96 -1.37
C PRO A 105 2.47 8.44 -2.75
N PRO A 106 3.38 8.18 -3.71
CA PRO A 106 2.99 7.77 -5.06
C PRO A 106 2.09 6.54 -5.04
N TYR A 107 1.02 6.57 -5.84
CA TYR A 107 0.08 5.46 -5.99
C TYR A 107 -0.33 5.34 -7.47
N TYR A 108 -0.39 4.11 -7.97
CA TYR A 108 -0.71 3.82 -9.37
C TYR A 108 -1.76 2.71 -9.45
N PRO A 109 -2.94 2.97 -10.03
CA PRO A 109 -3.93 1.92 -10.26
C PRO A 109 -3.53 1.02 -11.43
N ILE A 110 -4.18 -0.14 -11.51
CA ILE A 110 -4.09 -1.03 -12.66
C ILE A 110 -5.05 -0.52 -13.74
N LEU A 111 -4.54 -0.33 -14.96
CA LEU A 111 -5.33 0.14 -16.10
C LEU A 111 -5.57 -1.04 -17.07
N SER A 112 -6.85 -1.32 -17.35
CA SER A 112 -7.26 -2.40 -18.25
C SER A 112 -8.22 -1.87 -19.31
N PRO A 113 -7.80 -1.73 -20.57
CA PRO A 113 -8.71 -1.57 -21.69
C PRO A 113 -9.55 -2.83 -21.87
N GLU A 114 -10.86 -2.67 -21.96
CA GLU A 114 -11.83 -3.75 -22.11
C GLU A 114 -12.80 -3.46 -23.26
N ILE A 115 -13.50 -4.49 -23.72
CA ILE A 115 -14.57 -4.37 -24.70
C ILE A 115 -15.88 -4.77 -24.04
N TYR A 116 -16.87 -3.89 -24.08
CA TYR A 116 -18.22 -4.15 -23.59
C TYR A 116 -19.25 -3.62 -24.59
N ASN A 117 -20.21 -4.48 -24.98
CA ASN A 117 -21.18 -4.18 -26.04
C ASN A 117 -20.55 -3.57 -27.31
N GLU A 118 -19.48 -4.21 -27.81
CA GLU A 118 -18.73 -3.80 -29.01
C GLU A 118 -18.06 -2.42 -28.94
N LYS A 119 -18.07 -1.78 -27.77
CA LYS A 119 -17.39 -0.51 -27.52
C LYS A 119 -16.22 -0.74 -26.58
N HIS A 120 -15.13 0.00 -26.82
CA HIS A 120 -14.01 0.01 -25.88
C HIS A 120 -14.36 0.84 -24.66
N VAL A 121 -13.91 0.39 -23.49
CA VAL A 121 -14.00 1.09 -22.22
C VAL A 121 -12.66 0.95 -21.49
N LEU A 122 -12.38 1.85 -20.55
CA LEU A 122 -11.17 1.77 -19.74
C LEU A 122 -11.54 1.53 -18.29
N VAL A 123 -11.14 0.38 -17.77
CA VAL A 123 -11.29 0.05 -16.35
C VAL A 123 -10.03 0.46 -15.60
N ILE A 124 -10.20 1.27 -14.58
CA ILE A 124 -9.18 1.65 -13.61
C ILE A 124 -9.47 0.86 -12.34
N TRP A 125 -8.60 -0.07 -11.99
CA TRP A 125 -8.69 -0.84 -10.77
C TRP A 125 -7.70 -0.30 -9.72
N ALA A 126 -8.25 0.30 -8.67
CA ALA A 126 -7.50 0.87 -7.56
C ALA A 126 -7.63 -0.07 -6.35
N THR A 127 -6.59 -0.86 -6.07
CA THR A 127 -6.54 -1.75 -4.90
C THR A 127 -6.21 -0.99 -3.62
N ALA A 128 -6.61 -1.53 -2.47
CA ALA A 128 -6.14 -1.04 -1.18
C ALA A 128 -4.60 -0.94 -1.17
N SER A 129 -4.08 0.19 -0.69
CA SER A 129 -2.64 0.46 -0.68
C SER A 129 -2.04 0.20 0.69
N GLU A 130 -0.92 -0.50 0.71
CA GLU A 130 -0.14 -0.72 1.94
C GLU A 130 0.73 0.49 2.30
N ASN A 131 1.06 1.34 1.32
CA ASN A 131 1.96 2.49 1.48
C ASN A 131 1.22 3.82 1.70
N GLY A 132 -0.07 3.74 2.05
CA GLY A 132 -0.90 4.89 2.36
C GLY A 132 -0.64 5.48 3.76
N PRO A 133 -1.45 6.46 4.19
CA PRO A 133 -2.56 7.01 3.44
C PRO A 133 -2.06 8.02 2.40
N HIS A 134 -2.73 8.05 1.26
CA HIS A 134 -2.46 8.91 0.13
C HIS A 134 -3.27 10.21 0.17
N GLU A 135 -2.61 11.30 -0.18
CA GLU A 135 -3.21 12.60 -0.46
C GLU A 135 -3.20 12.86 -1.96
N CYS A 136 -4.23 13.53 -2.47
CA CYS A 136 -4.29 14.01 -3.86
C CYS A 136 -4.45 15.52 -3.91
N ARG A 137 -3.91 16.19 -4.93
CA ARG A 137 -4.20 17.60 -5.17
C ARG A 137 -5.70 17.81 -5.43
N LYS A 138 -6.27 18.86 -4.85
CA LYS A 138 -7.66 19.29 -5.10
C LYS A 138 -7.91 19.70 -6.55
N SER A 139 -6.91 20.29 -7.19
CA SER A 139 -6.90 20.72 -8.59
C SER A 139 -5.45 20.87 -9.06
N ASP A 140 -5.21 21.25 -10.32
CA ASP A 140 -3.86 21.39 -10.91
C ASP A 140 -2.87 22.19 -10.04
N ARG A 141 -3.36 23.25 -9.38
CA ARG A 141 -2.57 24.09 -8.46
C ARG A 141 -3.07 24.03 -7.02
N GLY A 142 -3.94 23.06 -6.72
CA GLY A 142 -4.54 22.90 -5.41
C GLY A 142 -3.60 22.25 -4.40
N GLU A 143 -3.95 22.42 -3.13
CA GLU A 143 -3.32 21.72 -2.03
C GLU A 143 -3.63 20.23 -2.06
N PHE A 144 -2.75 19.44 -1.43
CA PHE A 144 -2.95 18.01 -1.22
C PHE A 144 -3.94 17.79 -0.08
N GLN A 145 -4.89 16.88 -0.30
CA GLN A 145 -5.94 16.53 0.65
C GLN A 145 -6.18 15.03 0.66
N PHE A 146 -6.64 14.49 1.78
CA PHE A 146 -7.09 13.10 1.87
C PHE A 146 -8.49 12.97 1.27
N TYR A 147 -8.70 11.89 0.53
CA TYR A 147 -10.02 11.51 0.00
C TYR A 147 -10.41 10.14 0.52
N ILE A 148 -11.70 9.95 0.73
CA ILE A 148 -12.31 8.71 1.20
C ILE A 148 -13.57 8.39 0.40
N ARG A 149 -13.94 7.11 0.41
CA ARG A 149 -15.24 6.66 -0.06
C ARG A 149 -16.27 6.65 1.06
N ARG A 150 -17.44 7.23 0.79
CA ARG A 150 -18.62 7.13 1.63
C ARG A 150 -19.81 6.74 0.75
N GLY A 151 -20.18 5.47 0.81
CA GLY A 151 -21.10 4.89 -0.17
C GLY A 151 -20.56 5.11 -1.60
N PRO A 152 -21.39 5.53 -2.56
CA PRO A 152 -20.97 5.74 -3.94
C PRO A 152 -20.17 7.04 -4.15
N GLN A 153 -19.99 7.88 -3.12
CA GLN A 153 -19.39 9.20 -3.25
C GLN A 153 -17.94 9.23 -2.79
N THR A 154 -17.12 9.96 -3.54
CA THR A 154 -15.76 10.35 -3.15
C THR A 154 -15.81 11.72 -2.48
N LEU A 155 -15.32 11.81 -1.24
CA LEU A 155 -15.33 13.05 -0.45
C LEU A 155 -13.95 13.34 0.11
N MET A 156 -13.68 14.63 0.34
CA MET A 156 -12.52 15.05 1.13
C MET A 156 -12.73 14.62 2.59
N ALA A 157 -11.70 14.01 3.19
CA ALA A 157 -11.76 13.56 4.56
C ALA A 157 -11.86 14.75 5.52
N SER A 158 -12.78 14.67 6.48
CA SER A 158 -12.82 15.60 7.62
C SER A 158 -11.60 15.42 8.53
N PRO A 159 -11.33 16.36 9.45
CA PRO A 159 -10.20 16.23 10.38
C PRO A 159 -10.19 14.92 11.18
N GLY A 160 -11.36 14.46 11.63
CA GLY A 160 -11.49 13.19 12.36
C GLY A 160 -11.19 11.97 11.47
N GLU A 161 -11.71 11.97 10.24
CA GLU A 161 -11.46 10.89 9.27
C GLU A 161 -10.00 10.83 8.82
N ARG A 162 -9.36 11.99 8.68
CA ARG A 162 -7.92 12.08 8.43
C ARG A 162 -7.13 11.43 9.56
N THR A 163 -7.44 11.75 10.81
CA THR A 163 -6.78 11.11 11.96
C THR A 163 -7.00 9.60 11.95
N GLN A 164 -8.22 9.14 11.66
CA GLN A 164 -8.51 7.72 11.55
C GLN A 164 -7.72 7.04 10.42
N LEU A 165 -7.66 7.63 9.23
CA LEU A 165 -6.87 7.13 8.10
C LEU A 165 -5.39 6.95 8.46
N LEU A 166 -4.81 7.97 9.10
CA LEU A 166 -3.42 7.93 9.56
C LEU A 166 -3.20 6.80 10.58
N LEU A 167 -4.13 6.61 11.51
CA LEU A 167 -4.06 5.51 12.48
C LEU A 167 -4.22 4.13 11.83
N GLN A 168 -5.04 3.99 10.80
CA GLN A 168 -5.23 2.73 10.07
C GLN A 168 -3.94 2.30 9.36
N HIS A 169 -3.29 3.21 8.65
CA HIS A 169 -2.09 2.93 7.86
C HIS A 169 -0.80 2.87 8.69
N ASN A 170 -0.78 3.48 9.88
CA ASN A 170 0.35 3.35 10.82
C ASN A 170 0.36 2.00 11.56
N LYS A 171 -0.63 1.12 11.38
CA LYS A 171 -0.62 -0.22 11.97
C LYS A 171 0.38 -1.09 11.22
N THR A 172 1.64 -1.02 11.63
CA THR A 172 2.65 -2.02 11.26
C THR A 172 2.11 -3.40 11.66
N PRO A 173 2.18 -4.42 10.76
CA PRO A 173 1.86 -5.80 11.10
C PRO A 173 2.58 -6.22 12.38
N PHE A 174 1.97 -7.12 13.16
CA PHE A 174 2.57 -7.59 14.41
C PHE A 174 3.99 -8.15 14.20
N ASP A 175 4.26 -8.74 13.02
CA ASP A 175 5.55 -9.31 12.62
C ASP A 175 6.68 -8.26 12.53
N ASP A 176 6.37 -7.04 12.06
CA ASP A 176 7.35 -5.95 11.96
C ASP A 176 7.66 -5.31 13.32
N ARG A 177 6.76 -5.43 14.31
CA ARG A 177 7.02 -4.97 15.68
C ARG A 177 8.06 -5.84 16.38
N MET A 178 8.02 -7.15 16.15
CA MET A 178 9.04 -8.09 16.63
C MET A 178 10.38 -7.84 15.92
N ALA A 179 10.36 -7.63 14.60
CA ALA A 179 11.57 -7.31 13.84
C ALA A 179 12.17 -5.94 14.23
N GLY A 180 11.34 -4.92 14.50
CA GLY A 180 11.78 -3.60 14.96
C GLY A 180 12.47 -3.63 16.32
N HIS A 181 11.97 -4.45 17.25
CA HIS A 181 12.68 -4.75 18.51
C HIS A 181 14.04 -5.43 18.27
N ILE A 182 14.15 -6.31 17.27
CA ILE A 182 15.41 -7.00 16.90
C ILE A 182 16.38 -6.07 16.14
N VAL A 183 15.87 -5.12 15.32
CA VAL A 183 16.70 -4.24 14.48
C VAL A 183 17.15 -2.98 15.22
N GLN A 184 16.32 -2.41 16.11
CA GLN A 184 16.77 -1.31 16.98
C GLN A 184 17.75 -1.78 18.06
N SER A 185 17.58 -3.01 18.58
CA SER A 185 18.58 -3.60 19.48
C SER A 185 19.89 -3.96 18.76
N ARG A 186 19.85 -4.34 17.46
CA ARG A 186 21.06 -4.61 16.66
C ARG A 186 21.85 -3.37 16.25
N LYS A 187 21.24 -2.18 16.14
CA LYS A 187 21.99 -0.93 15.86
C LYS A 187 22.78 -0.40 17.06
N TYR A 188 22.42 -0.80 18.28
CA TYR A 188 23.08 -0.36 19.52
C TYR A 188 23.88 -1.45 20.24
N LEU A 189 23.99 -2.65 19.67
CA LEU A 189 24.74 -3.77 20.26
C LEU A 189 25.59 -4.47 19.21
N PHE A 190 26.56 -3.75 18.64
CA PHE A 190 27.77 -4.37 18.09
C PHE A 190 28.97 -3.78 18.81
N ASN A 191 29.16 -4.23 20.04
CA ASN A 191 30.43 -4.17 20.72
C ASN A 191 30.73 -5.61 21.20
N PRO A 192 31.79 -6.27 20.72
CA PRO A 192 32.03 -7.70 20.96
C PRO A 192 32.27 -8.09 22.43
N ILE A 193 32.23 -7.11 23.34
CA ILE A 193 32.41 -7.29 24.78
C ILE A 193 31.08 -7.61 25.48
N THR A 194 29.92 -7.23 24.91
CA THR A 194 28.62 -7.36 25.59
C THR A 194 28.01 -8.76 25.49
N GLU A 195 28.38 -9.55 24.48
CA GLU A 195 27.85 -10.92 24.28
C GLU A 195 28.39 -11.94 25.30
N ILE A 196 29.58 -11.74 25.85
CA ILE A 196 30.13 -12.64 26.89
C ILE A 196 29.42 -12.43 28.24
N TYR A 197 28.91 -11.22 28.51
CA TYR A 197 28.27 -10.91 29.79
C TYR A 197 26.85 -11.49 29.93
N LEU A 198 26.14 -11.68 28.82
CA LEU A 198 24.74 -12.14 28.82
C LEU A 198 24.59 -13.66 28.82
N VAL A 199 25.58 -14.42 28.32
CA VAL A 199 25.53 -15.89 28.36
C VAL A 199 25.72 -16.42 29.80
N ILE A 200 26.39 -15.67 30.67
CA ILE A 200 26.73 -16.10 32.03
C ILE A 200 25.55 -15.98 33.02
N GLN A 201 24.48 -15.23 32.71
CA GLN A 201 23.36 -15.04 33.65
C GLN A 201 22.18 -16.00 33.47
N SER A 202 22.25 -16.95 32.52
CA SER A 202 21.13 -17.86 32.22
C SER A 202 21.22 -19.25 32.86
N THR A 203 22.29 -19.55 33.58
CA THR A 203 22.42 -20.82 34.33
C THR A 203 22.63 -20.51 35.81
N GLN A 204 21.57 -20.68 36.61
CA GLN A 204 21.68 -20.77 38.06
C GLN A 204 22.41 -22.07 38.43
N GLU A 205 23.74 -22.07 38.37
CA GLU A 205 24.56 -22.91 39.24
C GLU A 205 25.75 -22.09 39.73
N HIS A 206 25.93 -22.10 41.05
CA HIS A 206 26.94 -21.42 41.84
C HIS A 206 28.26 -21.07 41.11
N ILE A 207 28.35 -19.85 40.58
CA ILE A 207 29.61 -19.30 40.08
C ILE A 207 30.39 -18.71 41.26
N GLN A 208 31.47 -19.39 41.67
CA GLN A 208 32.40 -18.91 42.71
C GLN A 208 33.45 -17.91 42.20
N CYS A 209 33.46 -17.54 40.92
CA CYS A 209 34.42 -16.58 40.35
C CYS A 209 33.83 -15.17 40.25
N ASN A 210 34.59 -14.16 40.68
CA ASN A 210 34.19 -12.76 40.64
C ASN A 210 34.17 -12.24 39.18
N PRO A 211 33.09 -11.56 38.72
CA PRO A 211 33.00 -11.02 37.36
C PRO A 211 34.16 -10.09 36.96
N ARG A 212 34.77 -9.36 37.91
CA ARG A 212 35.94 -8.51 37.65
C ARG A 212 37.22 -9.31 37.39
N GLU A 213 37.36 -10.49 38.02
CA GLU A 213 38.48 -11.41 37.77
C GLU A 213 38.37 -12.08 36.41
N ILE A 214 37.16 -12.48 36.00
CA ILE A 214 36.94 -13.09 34.67
C ILE A 214 37.35 -12.11 33.56
N HIS A 215 36.99 -10.83 33.72
CA HIS A 215 37.35 -9.79 32.76
C HIS A 215 38.87 -9.54 32.68
N SER A 216 39.58 -9.55 33.81
CA SER A 216 41.05 -9.38 33.79
C SER A 216 41.79 -10.60 33.25
N ILE A 217 41.25 -11.81 33.43
CA ILE A 217 41.79 -13.04 32.81
C ILE A 217 41.63 -13.01 31.29
N PHE A 218 40.47 -12.58 30.78
CA PHE A 218 40.21 -12.48 29.34
C PHE A 218 41.12 -11.47 28.64
N LEU A 219 41.52 -10.40 29.35
CA LEU A 219 42.47 -9.40 28.85
C LEU A 219 43.94 -9.82 28.98
N GLY A 220 44.22 -11.05 29.46
CA GLY A 220 45.59 -11.54 29.68
C GLY A 220 46.31 -10.84 30.86
N GLN A 221 45.58 -10.08 31.67
CA GLN A 221 46.13 -9.28 32.77
C GLN A 221 46.16 -10.05 34.09
N ALA A 222 45.49 -11.21 34.17
CA ALA A 222 45.45 -12.08 35.34
C ALA A 222 45.43 -13.57 34.93
N ARG A 223 45.89 -14.46 35.82
CA ARG A 223 45.85 -15.92 35.59
C ARG A 223 44.59 -16.53 36.23
N PRO A 224 43.94 -17.51 35.58
CA PRO A 224 42.73 -18.12 36.11
C PRO A 224 43.00 -18.94 37.38
N ASN A 225 42.19 -18.68 38.42
CA ASN A 225 42.17 -19.44 39.68
C ASN A 225 41.48 -20.81 39.50
N LEU A 226 41.48 -21.66 40.54
CA LEU A 226 40.94 -23.02 40.45
C LEU A 226 39.45 -23.07 40.06
N ALA A 227 38.65 -22.12 40.57
CA ALA A 227 37.22 -22.03 40.26
C ALA A 227 36.98 -21.65 38.79
N CYS A 228 37.79 -20.73 38.25
CA CYS A 228 37.71 -20.30 36.86
C CYS A 228 38.22 -21.38 35.88
N ARG A 229 39.20 -22.21 36.27
CA ARG A 229 39.65 -23.36 35.46
C ARG A 229 38.60 -24.48 35.37
N GLY A 230 37.85 -24.71 36.45
CA GLY A 230 36.74 -25.70 36.46
C GLY A 230 35.60 -25.36 35.49
N LEU A 231 35.51 -24.08 35.08
CA LEU A 231 34.55 -23.57 34.09
C LEU A 231 35.12 -23.51 32.66
N GLY A 232 36.32 -24.06 32.42
CA GLY A 232 36.96 -24.05 31.10
C GLY A 232 37.47 -22.68 30.64
N ILE A 233 37.65 -21.72 31.56
CA ILE A 233 38.14 -20.38 31.24
C ILE A 233 39.68 -20.41 31.22
N GLU A 234 40.25 -20.40 30.02
CA GLU A 234 41.69 -20.33 29.78
C GLU A 234 42.10 -18.95 29.23
N THR A 235 43.35 -18.56 29.49
CA THR A 235 43.95 -17.34 28.92
C THR A 235 44.10 -17.52 27.41
N ILE A 236 43.39 -16.69 26.64
CA ILE A 236 43.60 -16.58 25.18
C ILE A 236 44.92 -15.84 24.98
N THR A 237 45.89 -16.48 24.33
CA THR A 237 47.19 -15.89 23.99
C THR A 237 47.09 -15.11 22.68
#